data_AF-A0A447U9F2-F1
#
_entry.id   AF-A0A447U9F2-F1
#
_cell.length_a   1.000
_cell.length_b   1.000
_cell.length_c   1.000
_cell.angle_alpha   90.00
_cell.angle_beta   90.00
_cell.angle_gamma   90.00
#
_symmetry.space_group_name_H-M   'P 1'
#
loop_
_entity.id
_entity.type
_entity.pdbx_description
1 polymer ?
#
loop_
_entity_poly.entity_id
_entity_poly.type
_entity_poly.pdbx_seq_one_letter_code
_entity_poly.pdbx_strand_id
1 'polypeptide(L)'
;MKYKKIRVSYDTEVTGNVNGVYSVEIKDRLSFKSKEDKKYFEGFFLKNSKDYNRVMIDDFKCIDVNKIQEICFFPVRKKIKEIDMIDFCPFKLGLDFLISKKLFDIMNNFNLPPVNKIPTRINTFNTEYFLIGFPMIPQERIDLNKSIFFDTKKRSEFNLKSYDAFINTDFFC
;
A
#
# COMPACT_ATOMS: atom_id res chain seq x y z
N MET A 1 -27.47 -11.89 8.27
CA MET A 1 -26.04 -11.70 7.95
C MET A 1 -25.67 -10.24 8.26
N LYS A 2 -24.71 -9.96 9.15
CA LYS A 2 -24.25 -8.58 9.44
C LYS A 2 -23.10 -8.25 8.49
N TYR A 3 -23.34 -7.37 7.52
CA TYR A 3 -22.32 -6.89 6.58
C TYR A 3 -21.43 -5.84 7.26
N LYS A 4 -20.11 -5.90 7.05
CA LYS A 4 -19.19 -4.81 7.42
C LYS A 4 -19.02 -3.91 6.19
N LYS A 5 -19.33 -2.61 6.31
CA LYS A 5 -19.13 -1.63 5.24
C LYS A 5 -17.81 -0.88 5.47
N ILE A 6 -16.89 -0.99 4.53
CA ILE A 6 -15.71 -0.12 4.44
C ILE A 6 -16.14 1.15 3.69
N ARG A 7 -15.83 2.32 4.23
CA ARG A 7 -16.00 3.60 3.54
C ARG A 7 -14.61 4.17 3.26
N VAL A 8 -14.37 4.56 2.02
CA VAL A 8 -13.15 5.27 1.60
C VAL A 8 -13.55 6.72 1.37
N SER A 9 -12.80 7.65 1.97
CA SER A 9 -12.95 9.09 1.73
C SER A 9 -11.57 9.72 1.70
N TYR A 10 -11.38 10.61 0.74
CA TYR A 10 -10.18 11.43 0.59
C TYR A 10 -10.42 12.85 1.14
N ASP A 11 -11.59 13.08 1.75
CA ASP A 11 -11.98 14.38 2.26
C ASP A 11 -11.07 14.78 3.42
N THR A 12 -10.63 16.03 3.41
CA THR A 12 -9.73 16.56 4.45
C THR A 12 -10.34 16.51 5.84
N GLU A 13 -11.67 16.51 5.95
CA GLU A 13 -12.40 16.35 7.23
C GLU A 13 -12.22 14.95 7.82
N VAL A 14 -12.08 13.94 6.95
CA VAL A 14 -11.90 12.53 7.33
C VAL A 14 -10.43 12.19 7.51
N THR A 15 -9.57 12.60 6.58
CA THR A 15 -8.14 12.23 6.55
C THR A 15 -7.24 13.21 7.31
N GLY A 16 -7.66 14.47 7.43
CA GLY A 16 -6.81 15.57 7.89
C GLY A 16 -5.73 15.98 6.89
N ASN A 17 -5.72 15.37 5.68
CA ASN A 17 -4.69 15.58 4.68
C ASN A 17 -5.16 16.54 3.58
N VAL A 18 -4.73 17.79 3.66
CA VAL A 18 -5.15 18.85 2.73
C VAL A 18 -4.52 18.71 1.34
N ASN A 19 -3.36 18.05 1.23
CA ASN A 19 -2.62 17.97 -0.04
C ASN A 19 -2.77 16.59 -0.71
N GLY A 20 -3.38 15.61 -0.04
CA GLY A 20 -3.76 14.31 -0.62
C GLY A 20 -2.63 13.38 -1.08
N VAL A 21 -1.34 13.77 -0.98
CA VAL A 21 -0.24 12.97 -1.56
C VAL A 21 0.14 11.78 -0.67
N TYR A 22 0.43 12.03 0.61
CA TYR A 22 0.71 11.01 1.62
C TYR A 22 0.47 11.60 3.01
N SER A 23 0.17 10.74 3.99
CA SER A 23 -0.25 11.17 5.33
C SER A 23 0.85 11.00 6.37
N VAL A 24 1.75 10.04 6.16
CA VAL A 24 2.89 9.78 7.03
C VAL A 24 4.17 9.55 6.23
N GLU A 25 5.32 9.76 6.86
CA GLU A 25 6.62 9.59 6.21
C GLU A 25 7.62 8.83 7.08
N ILE A 26 8.55 8.14 6.41
CA ILE A 26 9.79 7.66 7.01
C ILE A 26 10.77 8.84 7.08
N LYS A 27 11.29 9.11 8.27
CA LYS A 27 12.37 10.07 8.52
C LYS A 27 13.67 9.31 8.73
N ASP A 28 14.63 9.55 7.85
CA ASP A 28 15.91 8.84 7.77
C ASP A 28 16.65 8.60 9.10
N ARG A 29 16.58 9.56 10.03
CA ARG A 29 17.28 9.50 11.32
C ARG A 29 16.43 9.00 12.48
N LEU A 30 15.11 8.91 12.31
CA LEU A 30 14.16 8.71 13.41
C LEU A 30 13.27 7.48 13.25
N SER A 31 13.13 6.97 12.03
CA SER A 31 12.17 5.90 11.72
C SER A 31 12.67 4.50 12.03
N PHE A 32 13.98 4.28 12.03
CA PHE A 32 14.57 2.99 12.30
C PHE A 32 15.33 3.03 13.63
N LYS A 33 15.29 1.92 14.39
CA LYS A 33 16.04 1.79 15.65
C LYS A 33 17.55 1.78 15.44
N SER A 34 18.00 1.20 14.32
CA SER A 34 19.41 1.00 14.00
C SER A 34 19.70 1.26 12.52
N LYS A 35 20.99 1.40 12.19
CA LYS A 35 21.42 1.51 10.78
C LYS A 35 21.24 0.18 10.05
N GLU A 36 21.35 -0.92 10.78
CA GLU A 36 21.23 -2.29 10.31
C GLU A 36 19.79 -2.59 9.87
N ASP A 37 18.79 -2.20 10.68
CA ASP A 37 17.37 -2.30 10.37
C ASP A 37 17.06 -1.54 9.08
N LYS A 38 17.54 -0.29 8.99
CA LYS A 38 17.38 0.55 7.79
C LYS A 38 18.00 -0.14 6.58
N LYS A 39 19.26 -0.58 6.68
CA LYS A 39 19.99 -1.21 5.58
C LYS A 39 19.31 -2.49 5.12
N TYR A 40 18.78 -3.30 6.04
CA TYR A 40 18.05 -4.52 5.71
C TYR A 40 16.74 -4.20 4.99
N PHE A 41 15.92 -3.30 5.55
CA PHE A 41 14.66 -2.86 4.95
C PHE A 41 14.87 -2.27 3.55
N GLU A 42 15.75 -1.28 3.42
CA GLU A 42 16.03 -0.63 2.13
C GLU A 42 16.64 -1.61 1.13
N GLY A 43 17.56 -2.47 1.56
CA GLY A 43 18.17 -3.48 0.71
C GLY A 43 17.17 -4.52 0.20
N PHE A 44 16.16 -4.88 1.00
CA PHE A 44 15.09 -5.79 0.57
C PHE A 44 14.26 -5.16 -0.55
N PHE A 45 13.73 -3.94 -0.34
CA PHE A 45 12.87 -3.29 -1.32
C PHE A 45 13.63 -2.77 -2.55
N LEU A 46 14.93 -2.47 -2.43
CA LEU A 46 15.79 -2.19 -3.59
C LEU A 46 15.90 -3.41 -4.51
N LYS A 47 15.91 -4.63 -3.97
CA LYS A 47 15.89 -5.85 -4.80
C LYS A 47 14.58 -5.98 -5.56
N ASN A 48 13.44 -5.61 -4.96
CA ASN A 48 12.15 -5.60 -5.66
C ASN A 48 12.17 -4.62 -6.84
N SER A 49 12.75 -3.42 -6.68
CA SER A 49 12.90 -2.47 -7.78
C SER A 49 13.82 -2.96 -8.91
N LYS A 50 14.76 -3.87 -8.62
CA LYS A 50 15.66 -4.47 -9.62
C LYS A 50 15.09 -5.72 -10.28
N ASP A 51 14.14 -6.37 -9.62
CA ASP A 51 13.52 -7.61 -10.06
C ASP A 51 12.02 -7.58 -9.70
N TYR A 52 11.24 -7.14 -10.68
CA TYR A 52 9.80 -6.90 -10.56
C TYR A 52 9.01 -8.18 -10.27
N ASN A 53 9.53 -9.36 -10.63
CA ASN A 53 8.87 -10.64 -10.35
C ASN A 53 8.74 -10.89 -8.85
N ARG A 54 9.63 -10.31 -8.03
CA ARG A 54 9.58 -10.44 -6.56
C ARG A 54 8.33 -9.86 -5.93
N VAL A 55 7.58 -9.01 -6.65
CA VAL A 55 6.30 -8.46 -6.18
C VAL A 55 5.08 -9.08 -6.86
N MET A 56 5.28 -10.00 -7.82
CA MET A 56 4.20 -10.72 -8.47
C MET A 56 3.65 -11.85 -7.61
N ILE A 57 2.37 -12.16 -7.74
CA ILE A 57 1.68 -13.18 -6.93
C ILE A 57 2.32 -14.56 -7.00
N ASP A 58 2.95 -14.92 -8.10
CA ASP A 58 3.58 -16.22 -8.30
C ASP A 58 4.94 -16.34 -7.61
N ASP A 59 5.65 -15.22 -7.50
CA ASP A 59 7.04 -15.17 -7.02
C ASP A 59 7.23 -14.28 -5.79
N PHE A 60 6.12 -13.85 -5.18
CA PHE A 60 6.07 -12.83 -4.14
C PHE A 60 7.04 -13.15 -3.00
N LYS A 61 7.96 -12.20 -2.74
CA LYS A 61 8.91 -12.34 -1.65
C LYS A 61 8.42 -11.56 -0.44
N CYS A 62 8.16 -12.29 0.64
CA CYS A 62 7.93 -11.70 1.95
C CYS A 62 9.25 -11.31 2.61
N ILE A 63 9.27 -10.13 3.23
CA ILE A 63 10.38 -9.70 4.08
C ILE A 63 10.39 -10.51 5.38
N ASP A 64 11.59 -10.82 5.88
CA ASP A 64 11.75 -11.45 7.19
C ASP A 64 11.65 -10.38 8.27
N VAL A 65 10.45 -10.22 8.82
CA VAL A 65 10.13 -9.18 9.80
C VAL A 65 10.93 -9.30 11.09
N ASN A 66 11.47 -10.48 11.41
CA ASN A 66 12.27 -10.68 12.62
C ASN A 66 13.63 -9.94 12.55
N LYS A 67 14.03 -9.50 11.35
CA LYS A 67 15.24 -8.70 11.12
C LYS A 67 14.98 -7.19 11.23
N ILE A 68 13.76 -6.79 11.57
CA ILE A 68 13.35 -5.40 11.75
C ILE A 68 12.73 -5.28 13.14
N GLN A 69 13.31 -4.44 14.00
CA GLN A 69 12.79 -4.28 15.35
C GLN A 69 11.54 -3.41 15.38
N GLU A 70 11.59 -2.25 14.72
CA GLU A 70 10.49 -1.30 14.65
C GLU A 70 10.70 -0.34 13.49
N ILE A 71 9.61 -0.01 12.79
CA ILE A 71 9.56 1.14 11.89
C ILE A 71 8.57 2.15 12.44
N CYS A 72 9.06 3.37 12.70
CA CYS A 72 8.26 4.49 13.15
C CYS A 72 8.01 5.47 12.01
N PHE A 73 6.76 5.66 11.65
CA PHE A 73 6.31 6.68 10.71
C PHE A 73 5.98 7.99 11.43
N PHE A 74 6.06 9.11 10.73
CA PHE A 74 5.76 10.43 11.28
C PHE A 74 4.64 11.08 10.47
N PRO A 75 3.57 11.58 11.10
CA PRO A 75 2.60 12.41 10.41
C PRO A 75 3.27 13.60 9.74
N VAL A 76 2.94 13.84 8.47
CA VAL A 76 3.50 14.99 7.72
C VAL A 76 3.04 16.33 8.29
N ARG A 77 1.90 16.32 9.00
CA ARG A 77 1.29 17.47 9.66
C ARG A 77 0.57 17.05 10.94
N LYS A 78 0.39 17.98 11.87
CA LYS A 78 -0.35 17.74 13.13
C LYS A 78 -1.82 17.38 12.93
N LYS A 79 -2.43 17.76 11.80
CA LYS A 79 -3.87 17.56 11.54
C LYS A 79 -4.22 16.19 10.97
N ILE A 80 -3.23 15.39 10.56
CA ILE A 80 -3.46 14.05 10.01
C ILE A 80 -4.22 13.22 11.04
N LYS A 81 -5.29 12.56 10.59
CA LYS A 81 -6.20 11.81 11.46
C LYS A 81 -5.74 10.36 11.60
N GLU A 82 -5.98 9.82 12.79
CA GLU A 82 -5.76 8.41 13.09
C GLU A 82 -6.94 7.60 12.51
N ILE A 83 -6.71 6.97 11.35
CA ILE A 83 -7.71 6.23 10.56
C ILE A 83 -7.21 4.82 10.22
N ASP A 84 -8.10 3.95 9.75
CA ASP A 84 -7.82 2.52 9.57
C ASP A 84 -6.86 2.18 8.40
N MET A 85 -6.68 3.09 7.44
CA MET A 85 -5.82 2.91 6.25
C MET A 85 -5.13 4.24 5.90
N ILE A 86 -3.81 4.21 5.74
CA ILE A 86 -2.97 5.42 5.66
C ILE A 86 -1.90 5.27 4.59
N ASP A 87 -1.83 6.24 3.68
CA ASP A 87 -0.78 6.36 2.67
C ASP A 87 0.53 6.89 3.26
N PHE A 88 1.65 6.43 2.72
CA PHE A 88 2.98 6.75 3.23
C PHE A 88 4.00 7.14 2.16
N CYS A 89 5.09 7.77 2.62
CA CYS A 89 6.24 8.14 1.80
C CYS A 89 7.56 7.74 2.51
N PRO A 90 8.64 7.38 1.77
CA PRO A 90 8.67 7.18 0.32
C PRO A 90 7.99 5.88 -0.10
N PHE A 91 7.42 5.89 -1.30
CA PHE A 91 6.89 4.68 -1.93
C PHE A 91 8.00 3.63 -2.12
N LYS A 92 7.67 2.36 -1.90
CA LYS A 92 8.55 1.22 -2.10
C LYS A 92 7.76 0.15 -2.85
N LEU A 93 8.32 -0.35 -3.95
CA LEU A 93 7.67 -1.39 -4.74
C LEU A 93 7.46 -2.67 -3.91
N GLY A 94 6.19 -3.11 -3.81
CA GLY A 94 5.78 -4.25 -2.98
C GLY A 94 5.31 -3.86 -1.57
N LEU A 95 5.04 -2.57 -1.33
CA LEU A 95 4.33 -2.05 -0.17
C LEU A 95 3.24 -1.08 -0.65
N ASP A 96 2.07 -1.14 -0.04
CA ASP A 96 0.88 -0.40 -0.48
C ASP A 96 0.46 0.65 0.55
N PHE A 97 0.14 0.23 1.79
CA PHE A 97 -0.45 1.11 2.81
C PHE A 97 -0.07 0.71 4.24
N LEU A 98 -0.23 1.63 5.19
CA LEU A 98 -0.35 1.26 6.60
C LEU A 98 -1.82 0.93 6.92
N ILE A 99 -2.07 -0.20 7.55
CA ILE A 99 -3.39 -0.70 7.89
C ILE A 99 -3.47 -0.92 9.40
N SER A 100 -4.53 -0.43 10.05
CA SER A 100 -4.74 -0.65 11.48
C SER A 100 -4.92 -2.14 11.77
N LYS A 101 -4.55 -2.58 12.97
CA LYS A 101 -4.80 -3.97 13.40
C LYS A 101 -6.26 -4.36 13.24
N LYS A 102 -7.19 -3.46 13.55
CA LYS A 102 -8.64 -3.68 13.40
C LYS A 102 -9.01 -3.99 11.94
N LEU A 103 -8.53 -3.21 10.97
CA LEU A 103 -8.83 -3.46 9.56
C LEU A 103 -8.13 -4.73 9.07
N PHE A 104 -6.88 -4.96 9.47
CA PHE A 104 -6.17 -6.21 9.15
C PHE A 104 -6.92 -7.45 9.66
N ASP A 105 -7.40 -7.43 10.91
CA ASP A 105 -8.17 -8.54 11.49
C ASP A 105 -9.49 -8.78 10.73
N ILE A 106 -10.09 -7.74 10.14
CA ILE A 106 -11.25 -7.90 9.25
C ILE A 106 -10.82 -8.59 7.96
N MET A 107 -9.73 -8.13 7.34
CA MET A 107 -9.20 -8.69 6.09
C MET A 107 -8.73 -10.14 6.25
N ASN A 108 -8.21 -10.50 7.42
CA ASN A 108 -7.74 -11.86 7.71
C ASN A 108 -8.87 -12.90 7.81
N ASN A 109 -10.14 -12.47 7.82
CA ASN A 109 -11.27 -13.40 7.68
C ASN A 109 -11.50 -13.85 6.22
N PHE A 110 -10.75 -13.26 5.27
CA PHE A 110 -10.77 -13.64 3.87
C PHE A 110 -9.52 -14.46 3.53
N ASN A 111 -9.58 -15.27 2.48
CA ASN A 111 -8.44 -16.07 2.02
C ASN A 111 -7.44 -15.17 1.28
N LEU A 112 -6.65 -14.41 2.04
CA LEU A 112 -5.65 -13.49 1.49
C LEU A 112 -4.45 -14.28 0.93
N PRO A 113 -3.82 -13.80 -0.15
CA PRO A 113 -2.52 -14.31 -0.57
C PRO A 113 -1.45 -14.00 0.50
N PRO A 114 -0.22 -14.53 0.35
CA PRO A 114 0.91 -14.09 1.17
C PRO A 114 1.07 -12.56 1.10
N VAL A 115 1.20 -11.91 2.25
CA VAL A 115 1.38 -10.45 2.35
C VAL A 115 2.64 -10.13 3.14
N ASN A 116 3.29 -9.02 2.79
CA ASN A 116 4.18 -8.36 3.72
C ASN A 116 3.33 -7.78 4.85
N LYS A 117 3.65 -8.14 6.10
CA LYS A 117 2.99 -7.62 7.29
C LYS A 117 4.05 -7.19 8.29
N ILE A 118 4.50 -5.95 8.18
CA ILE A 118 5.56 -5.41 9.02
C ILE A 118 4.89 -4.63 10.17
N PRO A 119 5.11 -4.97 11.45
CA PRO A 119 4.63 -4.17 12.58
C PRO A 119 5.23 -2.76 12.54
N THR A 120 4.38 -1.74 12.65
CA THR A 120 4.81 -0.34 12.59
C THR A 120 4.06 0.51 13.61
N ARG A 121 4.70 1.62 14.00
CA ARG A 121 4.04 2.68 14.76
C ARG A 121 3.98 3.95 13.97
N ILE A 122 2.97 4.77 14.23
CA ILE A 122 2.91 6.14 13.75
C ILE A 122 3.08 7.05 14.96
N ASN A 123 4.07 7.94 14.91
CA ASN A 123 4.33 8.89 15.99
C ASN A 123 3.06 9.70 16.29
N THR A 124 2.75 9.89 17.57
CA THR A 124 1.53 10.54 18.11
C THR A 124 0.23 9.75 18.01
N PHE A 125 0.20 8.59 17.34
CA PHE A 125 -0.99 7.73 17.27
C PHE A 125 -0.91 6.61 18.31
N ASN A 126 -2.07 6.18 18.81
CA ASN A 126 -2.16 5.08 19.78
C ASN A 126 -2.55 3.75 19.11
N THR A 127 -3.12 3.79 17.91
CA THR A 127 -3.51 2.62 17.13
C THR A 127 -2.28 1.85 16.66
N GLU A 128 -2.35 0.52 16.77
CA GLU A 128 -1.37 -0.39 16.20
C GLU A 128 -1.59 -0.52 14.69
N TYR A 129 -0.51 -0.35 13.92
CA TYR A 129 -0.52 -0.45 12.47
C TYR A 129 0.42 -1.55 11.97
N PHE A 130 0.09 -2.05 10.79
CA PHE A 130 0.98 -2.86 9.98
C PHE A 130 1.25 -2.12 8.67
N LEU A 131 2.52 -2.05 8.26
CA LEU A 131 2.88 -1.70 6.90
C LEU A 131 2.69 -2.95 6.03
N ILE A 132 1.73 -2.85 5.10
CA ILE A 132 1.26 -3.97 4.29
C ILE A 132 1.77 -3.86 2.86
N GLY A 133 2.10 -5.00 2.28
CA GLY A 133 2.34 -5.16 0.85
C GLY A 133 1.63 -6.39 0.31
N PHE A 134 0.78 -6.20 -0.68
CA PHE A 134 0.10 -7.26 -1.42
C PHE A 134 0.90 -7.64 -2.67
N PRO A 135 0.79 -8.91 -3.10
CA PRO A 135 1.30 -9.30 -4.39
C PRO A 135 0.51 -8.64 -5.52
N MET A 136 1.21 -8.27 -6.58
CA MET A 136 0.64 -7.78 -7.81
C MET A 136 0.19 -8.95 -8.69
N ILE A 137 -0.93 -8.79 -9.38
CA ILE A 137 -1.37 -9.75 -10.38
C ILE A 137 -0.63 -9.44 -11.70
N PRO A 138 0.06 -10.41 -12.30
CA PRO A 138 0.67 -10.24 -13.62
C PRO A 138 -0.38 -9.82 -14.65
N GLN A 139 -0.01 -8.90 -15.52
CA GLN A 139 -0.96 -8.29 -16.46
C GLN A 139 -1.51 -9.31 -17.46
N GLU A 140 -0.74 -10.33 -17.81
CA GLU A 140 -1.15 -11.47 -18.63
C GLU A 140 -2.28 -12.31 -18.02
N ARG A 141 -2.55 -12.16 -16.72
CA ARG A 141 -3.70 -12.79 -16.04
C ARG A 141 -4.97 -11.95 -16.07
N ILE A 142 -4.90 -10.71 -16.56
CA ILE A 142 -6.07 -9.83 -16.69
C ILE A 142 -6.79 -10.16 -18.01
N ASP A 143 -8.00 -10.71 -17.89
CA ASP A 143 -8.87 -10.96 -19.05
C ASP A 143 -9.48 -9.64 -19.55
N LEU A 144 -8.78 -8.97 -20.46
CA LEU A 144 -9.20 -7.68 -21.03
C LEU A 144 -10.53 -7.77 -21.77
N ASN A 145 -10.86 -8.92 -22.36
CA ASN A 145 -12.13 -9.12 -23.07
C ASN A 145 -13.34 -9.09 -22.12
N LYS A 146 -13.14 -9.46 -20.85
CA LYS A 146 -14.18 -9.40 -19.80
C LYS A 146 -14.07 -8.17 -18.91
N SER A 147 -13.06 -7.34 -19.12
CA SER A 147 -12.83 -6.14 -18.30
C SER A 147 -13.63 -4.96 -18.86
N ILE A 148 -14.27 -4.21 -17.97
CA ILE A 148 -14.91 -2.93 -18.26
C ILE A 148 -14.12 -1.85 -17.50
N PHE A 149 -13.66 -0.85 -18.23
CA PHE A 149 -12.92 0.29 -17.67
C PHE A 149 -13.83 1.51 -17.61
N PHE A 150 -13.56 2.43 -16.69
CA PHE A 150 -14.34 3.66 -16.54
C PHE A 150 -13.45 4.89 -16.67
N ASP A 151 -13.73 5.72 -17.66
CA ASP A 151 -13.09 7.03 -17.82
C ASP A 151 -13.76 8.03 -16.87
N THR A 152 -13.05 8.45 -15.83
CA THR A 152 -13.59 9.39 -14.84
C THR A 152 -13.80 10.81 -15.37
N LYS A 153 -13.04 11.21 -16.40
CA LYS A 153 -13.17 12.53 -17.05
C LYS A 153 -14.40 12.56 -17.94
N LYS A 154 -14.61 11.51 -18.76
CA LYS A 154 -15.77 11.39 -19.66
C LYS A 154 -17.01 10.81 -18.97
N ARG A 155 -16.85 10.24 -17.78
CA ARG A 155 -17.89 9.51 -17.02
C ARG A 155 -18.54 8.40 -17.85
N SER A 156 -17.73 7.64 -18.57
CA SER A 156 -18.19 6.61 -19.50
C SER A 156 -17.41 5.32 -19.36
N GLU A 157 -18.09 4.20 -19.54
CA GLU A 157 -17.46 2.88 -19.62
C GLU A 157 -16.85 2.64 -21.00
N PHE A 158 -15.77 1.88 -21.06
CA PHE A 158 -15.15 1.43 -22.29
C PHE A 158 -14.47 0.07 -22.10
N ASN A 159 -14.20 -0.60 -23.21
CA ASN A 159 -13.47 -1.88 -23.23
C ASN A 159 -12.19 -1.72 -24.04
N LEU A 160 -11.13 -2.38 -23.58
CA LEU A 160 -9.87 -2.46 -24.31
C LEU A 160 -9.78 -3.86 -24.92
N LYS A 161 -9.50 -3.93 -26.22
CA LYS A 161 -9.49 -5.19 -26.97
C LYS A 161 -8.11 -5.83 -27.06
N SER A 162 -7.07 -5.14 -26.62
CA SER A 162 -5.70 -5.65 -26.62
C SER A 162 -4.88 -5.05 -25.49
N TYR A 163 -3.82 -5.75 -25.13
CA TYR A 163 -2.84 -5.28 -24.17
C TYR A 163 -2.10 -4.04 -24.67
N ASP A 164 -1.78 -3.97 -25.97
CA ASP A 164 -1.21 -2.76 -26.58
C ASP A 164 -2.11 -1.54 -26.39
N ALA A 165 -3.43 -1.70 -26.49
CA ALA A 165 -4.36 -0.61 -26.23
C ALA A 165 -4.37 -0.20 -24.75
N PHE A 166 -4.17 -1.15 -23.82
CA PHE A 166 -4.11 -0.92 -22.38
C PHE A 166 -2.84 -0.18 -21.94
N ILE A 167 -1.67 -0.54 -22.45
CA ILE A 167 -0.41 0.15 -22.08
C ILE A 167 -0.28 1.54 -22.70
N ASN A 168 -0.93 1.76 -23.84
CA ASN A 168 -0.93 3.05 -24.54
C ASN A 168 -2.11 3.94 -24.16
N THR A 169 -2.90 3.58 -23.13
CA THR A 169 -3.98 4.46 -22.67
C THR A 169 -3.42 5.52 -21.70
N ASP A 170 -3.58 6.80 -22.06
CA ASP A 170 -3.15 7.98 -21.29
C ASP A 170 -3.87 8.16 -19.92
N PHE A 171 -4.54 7.13 -19.39
CA PHE A 171 -5.33 7.22 -18.16
C PHE A 171 -4.52 6.96 -16.88
N PHE A 172 -3.26 6.54 -16.99
CA PHE A 172 -2.37 6.30 -15.86
C PHE A 172 -1.25 7.36 -15.80
N CYS A 173 -1.61 8.58 -15.42
CA CYS A 173 -0.72 9.63 -14.94
C CYS A 173 -1.39 10.36 -13.77
#